data_AF-A0A0F3QA75-F1
#
_entry.id   AF-A0A0F3QA75-F1
#
_cell.length_a   1.000
_cell.length_b   1.000
_cell.length_c   1.000
_cell.angle_alpha   90.00
_cell.angle_beta   90.00
_cell.angle_gamma   90.00
#
_symmetry.space_group_name_H-M   'P 1'
#
loop_
_entity.id
_entity.type
_entity.pdbx_description
1 polymer ?
#
loop_
_entity_poly.entity_id
_entity_poly.type
_entity_poly.pdbx_seq_one_letter_code
_entity_poly.pdbx_strand_id
1 'polypeptide(L)'
;MDIKNSSSGKVVKALTGYYSFIPNPLPPKLEWNNELAVSLSKANHVLGMLMRESLQLPNPHLLMRPFITHEAVLSSKIEGTRTTLSEMLAKDVDTYIDRNPDDLIEVQNYILALDYGLERIKELPLSLRLIKELHAKLMNSARGEYATPGEFRKSQNWIGSPGCTLNTAKYVPPHPEELMNCLDSFEKFLYDRMMPSLIHIVQYVITNLKLFIHF
;
A
#
# COMPACT_ATOMS: atom_id res chain seq x y z
N MET A 1 -2.59 2.26 -20.18
CA MET A 1 -3.53 2.82 -19.21
C MET A 1 -3.68 4.29 -19.60
N ASP A 2 -4.79 4.64 -20.24
CA ASP A 2 -5.03 6.02 -20.68
C ASP A 2 -5.61 6.82 -19.52
N ILE A 3 -4.78 7.65 -18.90
CA ILE A 3 -5.13 8.44 -17.72
C ILE A 3 -6.00 9.65 -18.07
N LYS A 4 -6.02 10.06 -19.34
CA LYS A 4 -6.72 11.27 -19.79
C LYS A 4 -8.25 11.14 -19.62
N ASN A 5 -8.77 9.91 -19.69
CA ASN A 5 -10.19 9.59 -19.58
C ASN A 5 -10.53 8.80 -18.30
N SER A 6 -9.69 8.87 -17.27
CA SER A 6 -9.89 8.08 -16.06
C SER A 6 -11.04 8.62 -15.20
N SER A 7 -11.94 7.75 -14.74
CA SER A 7 -13.03 8.11 -13.82
C SER A 7 -12.56 8.43 -12.40
N SER A 8 -11.29 8.14 -12.06
CA SER A 8 -10.75 8.33 -10.71
C SER A 8 -10.07 9.68 -10.49
N GLY A 9 -9.99 10.56 -11.50
CA GLY A 9 -9.36 11.86 -11.36
C GLY A 9 -9.27 12.64 -12.67
N LYS A 10 -8.46 13.70 -12.68
CA LYS A 10 -8.29 14.62 -13.81
C LYS A 10 -6.82 14.87 -14.08
N VAL A 11 -6.47 15.00 -15.35
CA VAL A 11 -5.13 15.45 -15.74
C VAL A 11 -5.12 16.98 -15.80
N VAL A 12 -4.25 17.60 -15.01
CA VAL A 12 -4.09 19.06 -14.91
C VAL A 12 -2.68 19.44 -15.32
N LYS A 13 -2.54 20.59 -15.99
CA LYS A 13 -1.23 21.13 -16.35
C LYS A 13 -0.66 21.92 -15.17
N ALA A 14 0.50 21.50 -14.66
CA ALA A 14 1.21 22.24 -13.62
C ALA A 14 1.81 23.54 -14.19
N LEU A 15 2.09 24.52 -13.31
CA LEU A 15 2.73 25.78 -13.67
C LEU A 15 4.10 25.58 -14.36
N THR A 16 4.78 24.50 -13.98
CA THR A 16 6.06 24.01 -14.51
C THR A 16 5.95 23.36 -15.89
N GLY A 17 4.74 23.25 -16.47
CA GLY A 17 4.51 22.92 -17.88
C GLY A 17 4.20 21.46 -18.19
N TYR A 18 4.42 20.53 -17.26
CA TYR A 18 4.05 19.12 -17.40
C TYR A 18 2.62 18.84 -16.93
N TYR A 19 2.11 17.67 -17.29
CA TYR A 19 0.79 17.21 -16.88
C TYR A 19 0.89 16.27 -15.68
N SER A 20 0.07 16.49 -14.66
CA SER A 20 -0.06 15.63 -13.49
C SER A 20 -1.50 15.17 -13.33
N PHE A 21 -1.68 14.00 -12.72
CA PHE A 21 -2.99 13.45 -12.40
C PHE A 21 -3.38 13.83 -10.98
N ILE A 22 -4.51 14.53 -10.84
CA ILE A 22 -5.12 14.89 -9.56
C ILE A 22 -6.31 13.95 -9.33
N PRO A 23 -6.36 13.19 -8.23
CA PRO A 23 -7.48 12.31 -7.92
C PRO A 23 -8.77 13.11 -7.71
N ASN A 24 -9.91 12.48 -7.98
CA ASN A 24 -11.20 13.06 -7.61
C ASN A 24 -11.34 13.13 -6.07
N PRO A 25 -12.16 14.05 -5.54
CA PRO A 25 -12.42 14.12 -4.10
C PRO A 25 -12.94 12.79 -3.53
N LEU A 26 -12.56 12.52 -2.28
CA LEU A 26 -13.03 11.37 -1.50
C LEU A 26 -14.32 11.73 -0.72
N PRO A 27 -15.24 10.79 -0.50
CA PRO A 27 -15.26 9.43 -1.04
C PRO A 27 -15.62 9.39 -2.54
N PRO A 28 -15.08 8.42 -3.31
CA PRO A 28 -15.50 8.26 -4.70
C PRO A 28 -16.97 7.85 -4.76
N LYS A 29 -17.69 8.30 -5.79
CA LYS A 29 -19.07 7.85 -6.02
C LYS A 29 -19.05 6.34 -6.29
N LEU A 30 -19.78 5.58 -5.47
CA LEU A 30 -19.96 4.15 -5.62
C LEU A 30 -21.40 3.87 -6.01
N GLU A 31 -21.59 3.17 -7.12
CA GLU A 31 -22.90 2.67 -7.52
C GLU A 31 -23.21 1.39 -6.75
N TRP A 32 -24.22 1.46 -5.89
CA TRP A 32 -24.69 0.28 -5.17
C TRP A 32 -25.63 -0.53 -6.06
N ASN A 33 -25.18 -1.72 -6.46
CA ASN A 33 -25.96 -2.64 -7.28
C ASN A 33 -26.00 -4.04 -6.66
N ASN A 34 -26.85 -4.91 -7.21
CA ASN A 34 -27.04 -6.26 -6.68
C ASN A 34 -25.77 -7.12 -6.75
N GLU A 35 -24.93 -6.94 -7.78
CA GLU A 35 -23.68 -7.68 -7.92
C GLU A 35 -22.67 -7.34 -6.83
N LEU A 36 -22.54 -6.05 -6.51
CA LEU A 36 -21.73 -5.55 -5.41
C LEU A 36 -22.25 -6.08 -4.07
N ALA A 37 -23.57 -6.02 -3.85
CA ALA A 37 -24.19 -6.52 -2.63
C ALA A 37 -23.94 -8.03 -2.43
N VAL A 38 -24.11 -8.83 -3.48
CA VAL A 38 -23.80 -10.27 -3.46
C VAL A 38 -22.32 -10.52 -3.18
N SER A 39 -21.42 -9.77 -3.82
CA SER A 39 -19.97 -9.91 -3.63
C SER A 39 -19.55 -9.55 -2.21
N LEU A 40 -20.08 -8.45 -1.66
CA LEU A 40 -19.85 -8.03 -0.29
C LEU A 40 -20.35 -9.08 0.71
N SER A 41 -21.55 -9.63 0.49
CA SER A 41 -22.10 -10.69 1.34
C SER A 41 -21.23 -11.93 1.34
N LYS A 42 -20.75 -12.37 0.17
CA LYS A 42 -19.85 -13.54 0.04
C LYS A 42 -18.52 -13.29 0.74
N ALA A 43 -17.92 -12.11 0.55
CA ALA A 43 -16.65 -11.75 1.18
C ALA A 43 -16.77 -11.75 2.71
N ASN A 44 -17.80 -11.11 3.25
CA ASN A 44 -18.07 -11.12 4.70
C ASN A 44 -18.29 -12.54 5.24
N HIS A 45 -19.00 -13.39 4.50
CA HIS A 45 -19.21 -14.78 4.89
C HIS A 45 -17.90 -15.55 5.02
N VAL A 46 -17.02 -15.47 4.01
CA VAL A 46 -15.72 -16.16 4.02
C VAL A 46 -14.81 -15.63 5.13
N LEU A 47 -14.78 -14.31 5.36
CA LEU A 47 -14.04 -13.73 6.48
C LEU A 47 -14.57 -14.19 7.84
N GLY A 48 -15.89 -14.27 8.00
CA GLY A 48 -16.52 -14.81 9.20
C GLY A 48 -16.16 -16.28 9.43
N MET A 49 -16.13 -17.09 8.36
CA MET A 49 -15.66 -18.47 8.44
C MET A 49 -14.19 -18.56 8.87
N LEU A 50 -13.31 -17.75 8.28
CA LEU A 50 -11.90 -17.69 8.64
C LEU A 50 -11.71 -17.32 10.12
N MET A 51 -12.42 -16.29 10.59
CA MET A 51 -12.41 -15.89 12.00
C MET A 51 -12.80 -17.05 12.91
N ARG A 52 -13.90 -17.75 12.58
CA ARG A 52 -14.38 -18.90 13.35
C ARG A 52 -13.36 -20.03 13.42
N GLU A 53 -12.72 -20.38 12.30
CA GLU A 53 -11.69 -21.43 12.29
C GLU A 53 -10.44 -21.00 13.07
N SER A 54 -10.05 -19.73 12.97
CA SER A 54 -8.88 -19.21 13.70
C SER A 54 -9.03 -19.30 15.22
N LEU A 55 -10.25 -19.14 15.73
CA LEU A 55 -10.56 -19.25 17.16
C LEU A 55 -10.52 -20.69 17.70
N GLN A 56 -10.55 -21.70 16.81
CA GLN A 56 -10.47 -23.12 17.21
C GLN A 56 -9.03 -23.61 17.32
N LEU A 57 -8.05 -22.84 16.84
CA LEU A 57 -6.65 -23.23 16.88
C LEU A 57 -6.08 -23.07 18.30
N PRO A 58 -5.39 -24.08 18.84
CA PRO A 58 -4.75 -23.97 20.16
C PRO A 58 -3.74 -22.83 20.26
N ASN A 59 -3.06 -22.52 19.15
CA ASN A 59 -2.17 -21.38 19.02
C ASN A 59 -2.25 -20.81 17.59
N PRO A 60 -3.12 -19.81 17.34
CA PRO A 60 -3.29 -19.22 16.01
C PRO A 60 -2.01 -18.58 15.47
N HIS A 61 -1.13 -18.09 16.35
CA HIS A 61 0.12 -17.43 15.96
C HIS A 61 1.07 -18.33 15.16
N LEU A 62 1.00 -19.66 15.37
CA LEU A 62 1.81 -20.64 14.62
C LEU A 62 1.48 -20.62 13.11
N LEU A 63 0.23 -20.36 12.74
CA LEU A 63 -0.17 -20.26 11.33
C LEU A 63 -0.06 -18.84 10.80
N MET A 64 -0.31 -17.83 11.64
CA MET A 64 -0.27 -16.43 11.21
C MET A 64 1.09 -16.02 10.67
N ARG A 65 2.20 -16.47 11.29
CA ARG A 65 3.54 -16.04 10.89
C ARG A 65 3.90 -16.49 9.45
N PRO A 66 3.73 -17.76 9.04
CA PRO A 66 3.91 -18.17 7.65
C PRO A 66 3.03 -17.40 6.65
N PHE A 67 1.77 -17.10 6.99
CA PHE A 67 0.89 -16.33 6.09
C PHE A 67 1.36 -14.88 5.91
N ILE A 68 1.78 -14.22 7.00
CA ILE A 68 2.36 -12.88 6.96
C ILE A 68 3.63 -12.88 6.11
N THR A 69 4.54 -13.83 6.35
CA THR A 69 5.78 -13.93 5.55
C THR A 69 5.48 -14.19 4.08
N HIS A 70 4.50 -15.05 3.78
CA HIS A 70 4.11 -15.33 2.41
C HIS A 70 3.54 -14.09 1.71
N GLU A 71 2.67 -13.33 2.38
CA GLU A 71 2.14 -12.08 1.86
C GLU A 71 3.25 -11.05 1.64
N ALA A 72 4.17 -10.89 2.59
CA ALA A 72 5.33 -9.99 2.46
C ALA A 72 6.20 -10.34 1.25
N VAL A 73 6.46 -11.64 1.02
CA VAL A 73 7.20 -12.11 -0.16
C VAL A 73 6.45 -11.78 -1.45
N LEU A 74 5.14 -12.04 -1.51
CA LEU A 74 4.32 -11.76 -2.68
C LEU A 74 4.25 -10.26 -2.98
N SER A 75 4.07 -9.43 -1.96
CA SER A 75 4.00 -7.97 -2.08
C SER A 75 5.35 -7.39 -2.53
N SER A 76 6.46 -7.82 -1.93
CA SER A 76 7.80 -7.38 -2.33
C SER A 76 8.17 -7.82 -3.76
N LYS A 77 7.68 -8.99 -4.19
CA LYS A 77 7.89 -9.48 -5.57
C LYS A 77 7.24 -8.58 -6.63
N ILE A 78 6.16 -7.86 -6.30
CA ILE A 78 5.56 -6.87 -7.21
C ILE A 78 6.51 -5.69 -7.43
N GLU A 79 7.26 -5.30 -6.39
CA GLU A 79 8.27 -4.23 -6.41
C GLU A 79 9.62 -4.68 -7.01
N GLY A 80 9.75 -5.97 -7.37
CA GLY A 80 10.91 -6.52 -8.09
C GLY A 80 11.86 -7.37 -7.25
N THR A 81 11.55 -7.56 -5.96
CA THR A 81 12.31 -8.43 -5.05
C THR A 81 12.30 -9.89 -5.54
N ARG A 82 13.43 -10.59 -5.42
CA ARG A 82 13.60 -12.00 -5.80
C ARG A 82 13.88 -12.84 -4.57
N THR A 83 12.83 -13.21 -3.85
CA THR A 83 12.90 -14.08 -2.68
C THR A 83 11.66 -14.99 -2.62
N THR A 84 11.79 -16.11 -1.93
CA THR A 84 10.75 -17.12 -1.72
C THR A 84 10.42 -17.28 -0.23
N LEU A 85 9.23 -17.85 0.05
CA LEU A 85 8.83 -18.18 1.42
C LEU A 85 9.82 -19.16 2.08
N SER A 86 10.26 -20.18 1.35
CA SER A 86 11.21 -21.17 1.87
C SER A 86 12.53 -20.54 2.29
N GLU A 87 13.04 -19.58 1.51
CA GLU A 87 14.26 -18.83 1.85
C GLU A 87 14.07 -17.96 3.09
N MET A 88 12.89 -17.33 3.24
CA MET A 88 12.55 -16.56 4.44
C MET A 88 12.47 -17.44 5.70
N LEU A 89 11.84 -18.61 5.59
CA LEU A 89 11.70 -19.55 6.71
C LEU A 89 13.02 -20.24 7.08
N ALA A 90 13.91 -20.44 6.12
CA ALA A 90 15.24 -21.02 6.33
C ALA A 90 16.31 -19.98 6.69
N LYS A 91 15.94 -18.72 6.95
CA LYS A 91 16.90 -17.64 7.22
C LYS A 91 17.75 -17.91 8.46
N ASP A 92 17.16 -18.49 9.50
CA ASP A 92 17.82 -18.78 10.79
C ASP A 92 18.53 -20.14 10.81
N VAL A 93 18.43 -20.91 9.73
CA VAL A 93 19.14 -22.18 9.56
C VAL A 93 20.41 -21.89 8.77
N ASP A 94 21.55 -22.26 9.34
CA ASP A 94 22.92 -22.00 8.85
C ASP A 94 23.23 -22.73 7.54
N THR A 95 22.47 -22.39 6.51
CA THR A 95 22.49 -22.97 5.17
C THR A 95 22.92 -21.88 4.21
N TYR A 96 24.05 -22.11 3.56
CA TYR A 96 24.54 -21.22 2.52
C TYR A 96 23.59 -21.26 1.33
N ILE A 97 22.79 -20.21 1.18
CA ILE A 97 22.00 -19.95 -0.01
C ILE A 97 22.59 -18.67 -0.60
N ASP A 98 22.87 -18.70 -1.90
CA ASP A 98 23.28 -17.52 -2.67
C ASP A 98 22.10 -16.54 -2.70
N ARG A 99 22.06 -15.60 -1.75
CA ARG A 99 20.94 -14.70 -1.50
C ARG A 99 21.35 -13.26 -1.81
N ASN A 100 20.49 -12.51 -2.47
CA ASN A 100 20.61 -11.06 -2.50
C ASN A 100 20.21 -10.51 -1.12
N PRO A 101 21.14 -9.91 -0.35
CA PRO A 101 20.84 -9.48 1.02
C PRO A 101 19.78 -8.38 1.07
N ASP A 102 19.73 -7.49 0.07
CA ASP A 102 18.75 -6.40 0.02
C ASP A 102 17.32 -6.94 -0.07
N ASP A 103 17.13 -7.98 -0.90
CA ASP A 103 15.82 -8.57 -1.13
C ASP A 103 15.27 -9.21 0.16
N LEU A 104 16.16 -9.78 0.98
CA LEU A 104 15.79 -10.31 2.30
C LEU A 104 15.41 -9.21 3.28
N ILE A 105 16.15 -8.09 3.24
CA ILE A 105 15.91 -6.94 4.12
C ILE A 105 14.58 -6.30 3.79
N GLU A 106 14.22 -6.14 2.51
CA GLU A 106 12.92 -5.59 2.08
C GLU A 106 11.75 -6.41 2.64
N VAL A 107 11.79 -7.74 2.49
CA VAL A 107 10.74 -8.62 3.05
C VAL A 107 10.72 -8.57 4.58
N GLN A 108 11.89 -8.52 5.23
CA GLN A 108 11.96 -8.42 6.69
C GLN A 108 11.40 -7.08 7.19
N ASN A 109 11.71 -5.98 6.52
CA ASN A 109 11.19 -4.66 6.83
C ASN A 109 9.68 -4.60 6.67
N TYR A 110 9.13 -5.28 5.65
CA TYR A 110 7.69 -5.42 5.48
C TYR A 110 7.04 -6.05 6.71
N ILE A 111 7.57 -7.20 7.15
CA ILE A 111 7.06 -7.91 8.32
C ILE A 111 7.18 -7.04 9.58
N LEU A 112 8.33 -6.38 9.78
CA LEU A 112 8.55 -5.48 10.93
C LEU A 112 7.63 -4.27 10.91
N ALA A 113 7.37 -3.69 9.74
CA ALA A 113 6.43 -2.59 9.57
C ALA A 113 5.00 -3.03 9.88
N LEU A 114 4.57 -4.19 9.37
CA LEU A 114 3.24 -4.74 9.63
C LEU A 114 3.03 -5.03 11.12
N ASP A 115 3.96 -5.76 11.76
CA ASP A 115 3.89 -6.08 13.19
C ASP A 115 3.83 -4.80 14.03
N TYR A 116 4.66 -3.81 13.69
CA TYR A 116 4.61 -2.50 14.34
C TYR A 116 3.26 -1.81 14.14
N GLY A 117 2.72 -1.80 12.92
CA GLY A 117 1.44 -1.16 12.60
C GLY A 117 0.27 -1.76 13.37
N LEU A 118 0.23 -3.10 13.48
CA LEU A 118 -0.80 -3.83 14.21
C LEU A 118 -0.79 -3.53 15.71
N GLU A 119 0.38 -3.34 16.31
CA GLU A 119 0.48 -2.90 17.70
C GLU A 119 0.18 -1.41 17.84
N ARG A 120 0.73 -0.59 16.94
CA ARG A 120 0.64 0.87 16.99
C ARG A 120 -0.79 1.37 16.81
N ILE A 121 -1.61 0.67 16.02
CA ILE A 121 -2.99 1.08 15.76
C ILE A 121 -3.89 1.03 17.00
N LYS A 122 -3.48 0.31 18.05
CA LYS A 122 -4.18 0.27 19.35
C LYS A 122 -4.12 1.61 20.09
N GLU A 123 -3.11 2.43 19.81
CA GLU A 123 -2.86 3.72 20.47
C GLU A 123 -3.00 4.92 19.51
N LEU A 124 -2.69 4.72 18.23
CA LEU A 124 -2.72 5.74 17.20
C LEU A 124 -3.66 5.29 16.09
N PRO A 125 -4.76 6.01 15.81
CA PRO A 125 -5.64 5.58 14.74
C PRO A 125 -4.95 5.66 13.37
N LEU A 126 -5.52 4.96 12.39
CA LEU A 126 -5.08 5.03 11.01
C LEU A 126 -5.06 6.49 10.53
N SER A 127 -3.86 6.99 10.23
CA SER A 127 -3.55 8.41 10.04
C SER A 127 -2.34 8.56 9.12
N LEU A 128 -2.12 9.76 8.58
CA LEU A 128 -0.89 10.10 7.85
C LEU A 128 0.35 9.88 8.70
N ARG A 129 0.24 10.14 10.01
CA ARG A 129 1.32 9.87 10.97
C ARG A 129 1.67 8.38 11.00
N LEU A 130 0.67 7.50 11.15
CA LEU A 130 0.93 6.06 11.16
C LEU A 130 1.54 5.60 9.83
N ILE A 131 1.05 6.13 8.71
CA ILE A 131 1.58 5.81 7.38
C ILE A 131 3.05 6.23 7.24
N LYS A 132 3.43 7.41 7.75
CA LYS A 132 4.84 7.84 7.83
C LYS A 132 5.67 6.92 8.72
N GLU A 133 5.17 6.54 9.90
CA GLU A 133 5.88 5.63 10.82
C GLU A 133 6.12 4.24 10.16
N LEU A 134 5.14 3.73 9.41
CA LEU A 134 5.26 2.48 8.64
C LEU A 134 6.25 2.60 7.48
N HIS A 135 6.20 3.69 6.73
CA HIS A 135 7.12 3.95 5.63
C HIS A 135 8.57 3.99 6.09
N ALA A 136 8.84 4.66 7.22
CA ALA A 136 10.19 4.71 7.78
C ALA A 136 10.75 3.29 8.04
N LYS A 137 9.91 2.36 8.48
CA LYS A 137 10.29 0.98 8.73
C LYS A 137 10.48 0.18 7.44
N LEU A 138 9.59 0.37 6.47
CA LEU A 138 9.68 -0.28 5.16
C LEU A 138 11.00 0.05 4.44
N MET A 139 11.42 1.32 4.48
CA MET A 139 12.60 1.78 3.74
C MET A 139 13.93 1.66 4.50
N ASN A 140 13.92 1.19 5.73
CA ASN A 140 15.11 1.14 6.57
C ASN A 140 16.17 0.18 6.02
N SER A 141 17.37 0.64 5.66
CA SER A 141 18.47 -0.21 5.19
C SER A 141 18.16 -1.08 3.97
N ALA A 142 17.20 -0.66 3.16
CA ALA A 142 16.86 -1.24 1.87
C ALA A 142 17.26 -0.29 0.73
N ARG A 143 16.98 -0.70 -0.52
CA ARG A 143 17.22 0.14 -1.71
C ARG A 143 16.48 1.49 -1.67
N GLY A 144 15.47 1.62 -0.81
CA GLY A 144 14.66 2.81 -0.60
C GLY A 144 15.21 3.84 0.41
N GLU A 145 16.41 3.68 0.98
CA GLU A 145 16.94 4.67 1.94
C GLU A 145 17.06 6.10 1.35
N TYR A 146 17.24 6.21 0.04
CA TYR A 146 17.28 7.49 -0.67
C TYR A 146 15.91 8.14 -0.88
N ALA A 147 14.82 7.42 -0.55
CA ALA A 147 13.43 7.81 -0.76
C ALA A 147 12.83 8.60 0.42
N THR A 148 13.68 9.28 1.21
CA THR A 148 13.29 10.04 2.42
C THR A 148 12.37 9.23 3.37
N PRO A 149 12.91 8.17 4.01
CA PRO A 149 12.14 7.31 4.90
C PRO A 149 11.32 8.10 5.93
N GLY A 150 10.06 7.72 6.04
CA GLY A 150 9.10 8.36 6.94
C GLY A 150 8.64 9.75 6.55
N GLU A 151 8.93 10.27 5.35
CA GLU A 151 8.46 11.59 4.90
C GLU A 151 7.64 11.52 3.61
N PHE A 152 6.74 12.49 3.42
CA PHE A 152 6.09 12.68 2.12
C PHE A 152 7.04 13.40 1.17
N ARG A 153 7.02 13.02 -0.10
CA ARG A 153 7.87 13.64 -1.12
C ARG A 153 7.66 15.16 -1.20
N LYS A 154 8.77 15.88 -1.40
CA LYS A 154 8.78 17.31 -1.66
C LYS A 154 9.05 17.64 -3.12
N SER A 155 9.53 16.66 -3.88
CA SER A 155 9.81 16.74 -5.31
C SER A 155 8.77 15.98 -6.13
N GLN A 156 8.71 16.30 -7.42
CA GLN A 156 7.86 15.56 -8.35
C GLN A 156 8.52 14.23 -8.72
N ASN A 157 7.76 13.15 -8.57
CA ASN A 157 8.07 11.82 -9.07
C ASN A 157 7.19 11.46 -10.29
N TRP A 158 7.49 10.34 -10.95
CA TRP A 158 6.70 9.83 -12.08
C TRP A 158 6.92 8.33 -12.29
N ILE A 159 6.01 7.71 -13.04
CA ILE A 159 6.05 6.31 -13.41
C ILE A 159 6.12 6.21 -14.92
N GLY A 160 7.08 5.46 -15.42
CA GLY A 160 7.14 5.08 -16.81
C GLY A 160 8.32 4.15 -17.06
N SER A 161 8.59 3.88 -18.32
CA SER A 161 9.74 3.07 -18.71
C SER A 161 11.05 3.72 -18.23
N PRO A 162 12.12 2.94 -17.99
CA PRO A 162 13.43 3.48 -17.62
C PRO A 162 13.87 4.60 -18.57
N GLY A 163 14.38 5.71 -18.01
CA GLY A 163 14.80 6.88 -18.77
C GLY A 163 13.66 7.81 -19.25
N CYS A 164 12.41 7.53 -18.91
CA CYS A 164 11.32 8.47 -19.18
C CYS A 164 11.45 9.76 -18.37
N THR A 165 10.87 10.83 -18.89
CA THR A 165 10.80 12.16 -18.26
C THR A 165 9.37 12.44 -17.81
N LEU A 166 9.14 13.51 -17.06
CA LEU A 166 7.78 13.97 -16.71
C LEU A 166 6.84 14.10 -17.92
N ASN A 167 7.35 14.47 -19.09
CA ASN A 167 6.54 14.65 -20.30
C ASN A 167 6.25 13.34 -21.04
N THR A 168 7.06 12.31 -20.82
CA THR A 168 6.96 11.00 -21.50
C THR A 168 6.57 9.87 -20.55
N ALA A 169 6.38 10.19 -19.27
CA ALA A 169 5.95 9.26 -18.24
C ALA A 169 4.55 8.72 -18.53
N LYS A 170 4.33 7.45 -18.19
CA LYS A 170 3.03 6.80 -18.27
C LYS A 170 2.06 7.34 -17.23
N TYR A 171 2.56 7.85 -16.11
CA TYR A 171 1.78 8.48 -15.05
C TYR A 171 2.63 9.45 -14.25
N VAL A 172 2.05 10.61 -13.96
CA VAL A 172 2.65 11.63 -13.08
C VAL A 172 1.63 11.90 -11.97
N PRO A 173 1.92 11.58 -10.70
CA PRO A 173 1.03 11.83 -9.56
C PRO A 173 0.84 13.34 -9.30
N PRO A 174 -0.02 13.74 -8.34
CA PRO A 174 -0.27 15.15 -8.03
C PRO A 174 1.00 15.97 -7.85
N HIS A 175 0.97 17.27 -8.18
CA HIS A 175 2.11 18.15 -7.89
C HIS A 175 2.38 18.19 -6.39
N PRO A 176 3.64 18.38 -5.91
CA PRO A 176 3.92 18.56 -4.48
C PRO A 176 3.03 19.59 -3.77
N GLU A 177 2.64 20.66 -4.49
CA GLU A 177 1.74 21.71 -3.98
C GLU A 177 0.31 21.19 -3.70
N GLU A 178 -0.18 20.22 -4.48
CA GLU A 178 -1.51 19.62 -4.32
C GLU A 178 -1.50 18.35 -3.46
N LEU A 179 -0.30 17.80 -3.21
CA LEU A 179 -0.14 16.55 -2.47
C LEU A 179 -0.77 16.64 -1.08
N MET A 180 -0.51 17.72 -0.34
CA MET A 180 -1.04 17.88 1.02
C MET A 180 -2.57 18.02 1.05
N ASN A 181 -3.18 18.68 0.06
CA ASN A 181 -4.63 18.76 -0.05
C ASN A 181 -5.25 17.38 -0.30
N CYS A 182 -4.60 16.57 -1.15
CA CYS A 182 -5.03 15.20 -1.40
C CYS A 182 -4.87 14.32 -0.16
N LEU A 183 -3.75 14.45 0.56
CA LEU A 183 -3.47 13.71 1.79
C LEU A 183 -4.43 14.08 2.94
N ASP A 184 -4.80 15.35 3.08
CA ASP A 184 -5.80 15.81 4.06
C ASP A 184 -7.18 15.20 3.76
N SER A 185 -7.62 15.28 2.50
CA SER A 185 -8.88 14.65 2.07
C SER A 185 -8.87 13.14 2.30
N PHE A 186 -7.72 12.53 2.06
CA PHE A 186 -7.48 11.12 2.30
C PHE A 186 -7.55 10.75 3.78
N GLU A 187 -6.89 11.50 4.65
CA GLU A 187 -6.92 11.26 6.09
C GLU A 187 -8.34 11.38 6.64
N LYS A 188 -9.09 12.42 6.24
CA LYS A 188 -10.51 12.56 6.60
C LYS A 188 -11.33 11.35 6.16
N PHE A 189 -11.09 10.84 4.96
CA PHE A 189 -11.76 9.64 4.47
C PHE A 189 -11.40 8.38 5.25
N LEU A 190 -10.18 8.25 5.78
CA LEU A 190 -9.81 7.12 6.65
C LEU A 190 -10.65 7.04 7.92
N TYR A 191 -11.22 8.16 8.38
CA TYR A 191 -12.10 8.23 9.55
C TYR A 191 -13.58 8.09 9.21
N ASP A 192 -13.95 8.10 7.94
CA ASP A 192 -15.33 7.87 7.52
C ASP A 192 -15.76 6.45 7.93
N ARG A 193 -16.95 6.32 8.52
CA ARG A 193 -17.54 5.04 8.95
C ARG A 193 -18.93 4.83 8.37
N MET A 194 -19.34 5.64 7.39
CA MET A 194 -20.65 5.54 6.76
C MET A 194 -20.79 4.30 5.86
N MET A 195 -19.67 3.68 5.47
CA MET A 195 -19.65 2.52 4.57
C MET A 195 -19.27 1.23 5.32
N PRO A 196 -19.72 0.05 4.84
CA PRO A 196 -19.23 -1.22 5.34
C PRO A 196 -17.70 -1.31 5.20
N SER A 197 -17.01 -1.86 6.20
CA SER A 197 -15.54 -1.82 6.29
C SER A 197 -14.83 -2.36 5.03
N LEU A 198 -15.33 -3.44 4.42
CA LEU A 198 -14.74 -3.97 3.18
C LEU A 198 -14.89 -3.01 1.99
N ILE A 199 -16.03 -2.32 1.90
CA ILE A 199 -16.23 -1.30 0.86
C ILE A 199 -15.30 -0.12 1.10
N HIS A 200 -15.15 0.29 2.37
CA HIS A 200 -14.23 1.35 2.75
C HIS A 200 -12.78 1.02 2.38
N ILE A 201 -12.33 -0.21 2.66
CA ILE A 201 -11.00 -0.71 2.29
C ILE A 201 -10.83 -0.76 0.76
N VAL A 202 -11.82 -1.23 0.01
CA VAL A 202 -11.71 -1.30 -1.46
C VAL A 202 -11.62 0.11 -2.07
N GLN A 203 -12.43 1.05 -1.58
CA GLN A 203 -12.34 2.45 -2.02
C GLN A 203 -11.00 3.09 -1.66
N TYR A 204 -10.43 2.73 -0.50
CA TYR A 204 -9.07 3.10 -0.12
C TYR A 204 -8.05 2.65 -1.18
N VAL A 205 -8.05 1.35 -1.53
CA VAL A 205 -7.07 0.75 -2.47
C VAL A 205 -7.21 1.34 -3.88
N ILE A 206 -8.44 1.44 -4.41
CA ILE A 206 -8.69 1.90 -5.78
C ILE A 206 -8.26 3.36 -5.97
N THR A 207 -8.47 4.20 -4.97
CA THR A 207 -8.23 5.64 -5.10
C THR A 207 -6.77 6.01 -4.87
N ASN A 208 -6.06 5.27 -4.00
CA ASN A 208 -4.82 5.77 -3.41
C ASN A 208 -3.55 5.03 -3.80
N LEU A 209 -3.64 3.90 -4.52
CA LEU A 209 -2.46 3.18 -5.05
C LEU A 209 -1.53 4.08 -5.86
N LYS A 210 -2.02 5.24 -6.32
CA LYS A 210 -1.28 6.19 -7.16
C LYS A 210 -0.88 7.53 -6.53
N LEU A 211 -1.24 7.77 -5.27
CA LEU A 211 -0.84 8.97 -4.52
C LEU A 211 0.49 8.79 -3.80
N PHE A 212 0.73 7.58 -3.30
CA PHE A 212 1.87 7.24 -2.44
C PHE A 212 3.09 6.72 -3.20
N ILE A 213 3.09 6.82 -4.53
CA ILE A 213 4.04 6.06 -5.36
C ILE A 213 5.50 6.44 -5.11
N HIS A 214 5.77 7.55 -4.42
CA HIS A 214 6.98 7.69 -3.62
C HIS A 214 6.68 8.59 -2.40
N PHE A 215 6.93 8.32 -1.13
CA PHE A 215 7.76 7.27 -0.52
C PHE A 215 8.95 6.93 -1.41
#